data_AF-A0A0C2WLI2-F1
#
_entry.id   AF-A0A0C2WLI2-F1
#
_cell.length_a   1.000
_cell.length_b   1.000
_cell.length_c   1.000
_cell.angle_alpha   90.00
_cell.angle_beta   90.00
_cell.angle_gamma   90.00
#
_symmetry.space_group_name_H-M   'P 1'
#
loop_
_entity.id
_entity.type
_entity.pdbx_description
1 polymer ?
#
loop_
_entity_poly.entity_id
_entity_poly.type
_entity_poly.pdbx_seq_one_letter_code
_entity_poly.pdbx_strand_id
1 'polypeptide(L)'
;MLPPSFPVLKYLDFLITASIALINAPQLVELTIADSLLLDEDSGLFTTSINPRILRITCELRGYEYPRLGKHFKRELSSAYVWSRVEELHITSIGKDELHHPFIQLLKGHAGARAPWFPKLVCLTVRYYPCSEEDKMHRINRLLDIMSARMKAGLPEFTTLEVGWMAIGYRPKVRWGEEEWFVTEWLDCLQESKDEEWRDDKEEEGNA
;
A
#
# COMPACT_ATOMS: atom_id res chain seq x y z
N MET A 1 12.69 -4.62 -30.89
CA MET A 1 11.57 -3.66 -31.06
C MET A 1 11.73 -2.55 -30.04
N LEU A 2 11.43 -1.30 -30.40
CA LEU A 2 11.43 -0.21 -29.42
C LEU A 2 10.22 -0.33 -28.47
N PRO A 3 10.33 0.14 -27.23
CA PRO A 3 9.20 0.19 -26.30
C PRO A 3 8.05 1.00 -26.93
N PRO A 4 6.80 0.50 -26.95
CA PRO A 4 5.65 1.35 -27.23
C PRO A 4 5.66 2.59 -26.31
N SER A 5 5.63 3.77 -26.94
CA SER A 5 5.70 5.05 -26.24
C SER A 5 4.34 5.73 -26.20
N PHE A 6 3.94 6.16 -25.00
CA PHE A 6 2.66 6.80 -24.72
C PHE A 6 2.89 8.12 -23.96
N PRO A 7 3.31 9.19 -24.66
CA PRO A 7 3.80 10.43 -24.03
C PRO A 7 2.72 11.22 -23.27
N VAL A 8 1.44 10.99 -23.56
CA VAL A 8 0.30 11.69 -22.94
C VAL A 8 -0.49 10.82 -21.96
N LEU A 9 -0.13 9.54 -21.81
CA LEU A 9 -0.87 8.60 -20.96
C LEU A 9 -0.76 9.03 -19.49
N LYS A 10 -1.92 9.19 -18.83
CA LYS A 10 -2.01 9.62 -17.43
C LYS A 10 -2.33 8.48 -16.46
N TYR A 11 -3.08 7.49 -16.95
CA TYR A 11 -3.56 6.34 -16.20
C TYR A 11 -3.22 5.07 -16.97
N LEU A 12 -2.72 4.07 -16.26
CA LEU A 12 -2.44 2.74 -16.82
C LEU A 12 -2.94 1.68 -15.85
N ASP A 13 -3.85 0.85 -16.33
CA ASP A 13 -4.26 -0.38 -15.67
C ASP A 13 -3.48 -1.56 -16.25
N PHE A 14 -2.56 -2.12 -15.48
CA PHE A 14 -1.61 -3.13 -15.91
C PHE A 14 -1.75 -4.41 -15.09
N LEU A 15 -2.75 -5.21 -15.44
CA LEU A 15 -3.10 -6.48 -14.75
C LEU A 15 -2.60 -7.73 -15.50
N ILE A 16 -1.69 -7.56 -16.47
CA ILE A 16 -1.22 -8.63 -17.36
C ILE A 16 0.20 -9.04 -16.95
N THR A 17 0.55 -10.31 -17.12
CA THR A 17 1.90 -10.89 -16.90
C THR A 17 2.95 -10.47 -17.94
N ALA A 18 2.79 -9.30 -18.57
CA ALA A 18 3.77 -8.78 -19.52
C ALA A 18 4.78 -7.89 -18.78
N SER A 19 5.97 -7.71 -19.35
CA SER A 19 6.97 -6.83 -18.74
C SER A 19 6.59 -5.35 -18.92
N ILE A 20 6.35 -4.65 -17.81
CA ILE A 20 6.04 -3.21 -17.79
C ILE A 20 7.25 -2.35 -18.22
N ALA A 21 8.47 -2.91 -18.20
CA ALA A 21 9.67 -2.24 -18.70
C ALA A 21 9.60 -1.93 -20.21
N LEU A 22 8.70 -2.59 -20.95
CA LEU A 22 8.47 -2.34 -22.37
C LEU A 22 7.58 -1.12 -22.64
N ILE A 23 7.07 -0.45 -21.61
CA ILE A 23 6.18 0.70 -21.77
C ILE A 23 6.94 1.98 -21.41
N ASN A 24 6.94 2.95 -22.33
CA ASN A 24 7.47 4.29 -22.05
C ASN A 24 6.32 5.30 -21.91
N ALA A 25 5.93 5.61 -20.66
CA ALA A 25 4.87 6.56 -20.34
C ALA A 25 5.38 7.64 -19.35
N PRO A 26 6.12 8.66 -19.82
CA PRO A 26 6.80 9.62 -18.95
C PRO A 26 5.85 10.56 -18.18
N GLN A 27 4.61 10.70 -18.66
CA GLN A 27 3.59 11.53 -18.03
C GLN A 27 2.59 10.75 -17.17
N LEU A 28 2.84 9.45 -16.95
CA LEU A 28 1.96 8.60 -16.14
C LEU A 28 1.86 9.15 -14.71
N VAL A 29 0.64 9.36 -14.26
CA VAL A 29 0.33 9.82 -12.90
C VAL A 29 -0.09 8.64 -12.04
N GLU A 30 -0.94 7.77 -12.61
CA GLU A 30 -1.56 6.67 -11.90
C GLU A 30 -1.26 5.34 -12.58
N LEU A 31 -0.83 4.36 -11.77
CA LEU A 31 -0.55 3.01 -12.17
C LEU A 31 -1.34 2.03 -11.31
N THR A 32 -2.10 1.14 -11.93
CA THR A 32 -2.72 0.00 -11.25
C THR A 32 -1.99 -1.28 -11.64
N ILE A 33 -1.60 -2.09 -10.65
CA ILE A 33 -0.94 -3.39 -10.84
C ILE A 33 -1.57 -4.47 -9.96
N ALA A 34 -1.44 -5.73 -10.39
CA ALA A 34 -1.67 -6.87 -9.52
C ALA A 34 -0.46 -7.13 -8.62
N ASP A 35 -0.68 -7.62 -7.40
CA ASP A 35 0.39 -8.01 -6.46
C ASP A 35 1.27 -9.15 -6.97
N SER A 36 0.76 -9.98 -7.89
CA SER A 36 1.54 -11.00 -8.59
C SER A 36 2.74 -10.41 -9.36
N LEU A 37 2.66 -9.17 -9.85
CA LEU A 37 3.79 -8.48 -10.49
C LEU A 37 4.90 -8.11 -9.51
N LEU A 38 4.61 -8.03 -8.20
CA LEU A 38 5.64 -7.85 -7.17
C LEU A 38 6.49 -9.11 -6.96
N LEU A 39 5.97 -10.27 -7.39
CA LEU A 39 6.63 -11.57 -7.27
C LEU A 39 7.38 -11.99 -8.54
N ASP A 40 7.05 -11.36 -9.66
CA ASP A 40 7.57 -11.72 -10.96
C ASP A 40 8.84 -10.92 -11.27
N GLU A 41 9.99 -11.62 -11.29
CA GLU A 41 11.30 -11.04 -11.64
C GLU A 41 11.30 -10.49 -13.08
N ASP A 42 10.50 -11.09 -13.97
CA ASP A 42 10.38 -10.69 -15.37
C ASP A 42 9.34 -9.57 -15.60
N SER A 43 8.62 -9.15 -14.54
CA SER A 43 7.63 -8.08 -14.60
C SER A 43 8.20 -6.75 -15.12
N GLY A 44 9.52 -6.54 -14.99
CA GLY A 44 10.19 -5.30 -15.35
C GLY A 44 9.81 -4.12 -14.45
N LEU A 45 9.10 -4.35 -13.34
CA LEU A 45 8.67 -3.31 -12.41
C LEU A 45 9.86 -2.57 -11.77
N PHE A 46 10.99 -3.27 -11.63
CA PHE A 46 12.22 -2.73 -11.03
C PHE A 46 13.08 -1.94 -12.01
N THR A 47 12.90 -2.14 -13.32
CA THR A 47 13.72 -1.55 -14.38
C THR A 47 12.95 -0.56 -15.26
N THR A 48 11.64 -0.44 -15.07
CA THR A 48 10.80 0.49 -15.82
C THR A 48 11.15 1.95 -15.53
N SER A 49 11.04 2.80 -16.56
CA SER A 49 11.15 4.26 -16.44
C SER A 49 9.85 4.91 -15.94
N ILE A 50 8.80 4.13 -15.74
CA ILE A 50 7.51 4.62 -15.23
C ILE A 50 7.65 4.97 -13.75
N ASN A 51 7.20 6.18 -13.39
CA ASN A 51 7.36 6.71 -12.04
C ASN A 51 6.08 7.46 -11.61
N PRO A 52 5.02 6.72 -11.23
CA PRO A 52 3.71 7.28 -10.93
C PRO A 52 3.72 7.99 -9.58
N ARG A 53 2.76 8.91 -9.39
CA ARG A 53 2.46 9.52 -8.08
C ARG A 53 1.40 8.72 -7.32
N ILE A 54 0.49 8.08 -8.04
CA ILE A 54 -0.59 7.27 -7.48
C ILE A 54 -0.35 5.82 -7.88
N LEU A 55 -0.24 4.94 -6.90
CA LEU A 55 -0.11 3.51 -7.12
C LEU A 55 -1.32 2.79 -6.55
N ARG A 56 -1.97 1.96 -7.36
CA ARG A 56 -3.02 1.05 -6.93
C ARG A 56 -2.53 -0.39 -7.04
N ILE A 57 -2.65 -1.13 -5.96
CA ILE A 57 -2.28 -2.55 -5.91
C ILE A 57 -3.52 -3.36 -5.62
N THR A 58 -3.83 -4.27 -6.53
CA THR A 58 -4.88 -5.27 -6.32
C THR A 58 -4.21 -6.54 -5.83
N CYS A 59 -4.51 -6.92 -4.58
CA CYS A 59 -3.97 -8.11 -3.97
C CYS A 59 -4.87 -9.32 -4.22
N GLU A 60 -4.43 -10.21 -5.12
CA GLU A 60 -5.10 -11.45 -5.48
C GLU A 60 -4.35 -12.70 -5.04
N LEU A 61 -3.14 -12.54 -4.47
CA LEU A 61 -2.32 -13.66 -4.02
C LEU A 61 -3.07 -14.54 -3.02
N ARG A 62 -2.79 -15.83 -3.09
CA ARG A 62 -3.31 -16.81 -2.15
C ARG A 62 -2.34 -17.02 -1.00
N GLY A 63 -2.85 -17.41 0.16
CA GLY A 63 -2.10 -17.72 1.39
C GLY A 63 -0.73 -18.44 1.21
N TYR A 64 -0.63 -19.34 0.24
CA TYR A 64 0.59 -20.13 -0.01
C TYR A 64 1.66 -19.43 -0.87
N GLU A 65 1.35 -18.29 -1.50
CA GLU A 65 2.25 -17.54 -2.39
C GLU A 65 3.06 -16.49 -1.61
N TYR A 66 2.59 -16.09 -0.43
CA TYR A 66 3.22 -15.09 0.44
C TYR A 66 4.59 -15.48 1.03
N PRO A 67 4.90 -16.75 1.35
CA PRO A 67 6.26 -17.13 1.73
C PRO A 67 7.29 -16.87 0.63
N ARG A 68 6.87 -16.90 -0.65
CA ARG A 68 7.72 -16.51 -1.78
C ARG A 68 7.94 -15.00 -1.78
N LEU A 69 6.87 -14.24 -1.52
CA LEU A 69 6.91 -12.79 -1.35
C LEU A 69 7.95 -12.38 -0.32
N GLY A 70 7.95 -12.98 0.87
CA GLY A 70 8.95 -12.69 1.91
C GLY A 70 10.41 -12.99 1.54
N LYS A 71 10.67 -13.94 0.62
CA LYS A 71 12.02 -14.29 0.14
C LYS A 71 12.48 -13.33 -0.98
N HIS A 72 11.65 -13.09 -1.98
CA HIS A 72 11.97 -12.16 -3.08
C HIS A 72 12.04 -10.70 -2.58
N PHE A 73 11.26 -10.34 -1.57
CA PHE A 73 11.28 -9.02 -0.92
C PHE A 73 12.63 -8.62 -0.33
N LYS A 74 13.42 -9.57 0.19
CA LYS A 74 14.67 -9.26 0.89
C LYS A 74 15.84 -8.90 -0.03
N ARG A 75 15.77 -9.22 -1.33
CA ARG A 75 16.94 -9.15 -2.22
C ARG A 75 16.92 -8.00 -3.23
N GLU A 76 15.77 -7.67 -3.81
CA GLU A 76 15.72 -6.87 -5.06
C GLU A 76 14.72 -5.69 -5.05
N LEU A 77 13.68 -5.75 -4.22
CA LEU A 77 12.66 -4.69 -4.10
C LEU A 77 13.16 -3.36 -3.55
N SER A 78 14.37 -3.33 -2.99
CA SER A 78 14.87 -2.19 -2.25
C SER A 78 15.24 -0.96 -3.09
N SER A 79 15.25 -1.10 -4.42
CA SER A 79 15.80 -0.12 -5.36
C SER A 79 14.84 0.29 -6.49
N ALA A 80 13.59 -0.16 -6.47
CA ALA A 80 12.67 0.12 -7.57
C ALA A 80 12.40 1.63 -7.70
N TYR A 81 12.71 2.18 -8.87
CA TYR A 81 12.52 3.60 -9.16
C TYR A 81 11.04 4.02 -9.07
N VAL A 82 10.14 3.09 -9.37
CA VAL A 82 8.69 3.27 -9.33
C VAL A 82 8.17 3.72 -7.96
N TRP A 83 8.88 3.44 -6.85
CA TRP A 83 8.46 3.86 -5.50
C TRP A 83 8.83 5.31 -5.15
N SER A 84 9.81 5.89 -5.84
CA SER A 84 10.48 7.12 -5.43
C SER A 84 9.57 8.37 -5.45
N ARG A 85 8.51 8.34 -6.26
CA ARG A 85 7.54 9.45 -6.40
C ARG A 85 6.13 9.12 -5.96
N VAL A 86 5.89 7.91 -5.46
CA VAL A 86 4.57 7.53 -4.99
C VAL A 86 4.22 8.37 -3.77
N GLU A 87 3.15 9.13 -3.90
CA GLU A 87 2.54 10.00 -2.90
C GLU A 87 1.27 9.39 -2.34
N GLU A 88 0.54 8.62 -3.17
CA GLU A 88 -0.70 7.94 -2.82
C GLU A 88 -0.61 6.45 -3.13
N LEU A 89 -0.92 5.62 -2.14
CA LEU A 89 -0.97 4.16 -2.27
C LEU A 89 -2.33 3.64 -1.87
N HIS A 90 -2.98 2.97 -2.81
CA HIS A 90 -4.29 2.36 -2.62
C HIS A 90 -4.18 0.86 -2.77
N ILE A 91 -4.59 0.12 -1.76
CA ILE A 91 -4.46 -1.33 -1.72
C ILE A 91 -5.84 -1.94 -1.64
N THR A 92 -6.14 -2.90 -2.49
CA THR A 92 -7.38 -3.68 -2.45
C THR A 92 -7.04 -5.12 -2.16
N SER A 93 -7.37 -5.62 -0.97
CA SER A 93 -7.27 -7.04 -0.65
C SER A 93 -8.57 -7.75 -1.02
N ILE A 94 -8.48 -8.65 -2.00
CA ILE A 94 -9.61 -9.43 -2.52
C ILE A 94 -9.80 -10.75 -1.73
N GLY A 95 -8.76 -11.24 -1.07
CA GLY A 95 -8.81 -12.42 -0.22
C GLY A 95 -9.22 -12.14 1.22
N LYS A 96 -9.31 -13.22 2.02
CA LYS A 96 -9.21 -13.10 3.50
C LYS A 96 -7.82 -12.64 3.95
N ASP A 97 -6.91 -12.54 2.99
CA ASP A 97 -5.52 -12.24 3.18
C ASP A 97 -5.34 -10.80 3.66
N GLU A 98 -4.67 -10.66 4.79
CA GLU A 98 -4.34 -9.36 5.36
C GLU A 98 -3.23 -8.69 4.55
N LEU A 99 -2.98 -7.40 4.80
CA LEU A 99 -1.74 -6.77 4.39
C LEU A 99 -0.56 -7.57 4.99
N HIS A 100 0.14 -8.34 4.17
CA HIS A 100 1.14 -9.31 4.66
C HIS A 100 2.38 -8.64 5.23
N HIS A 101 3.03 -9.34 6.17
CA HIS A 101 4.19 -8.82 6.91
C HIS A 101 5.29 -8.19 6.04
N PRO A 102 5.72 -8.76 4.89
CA PRO A 102 6.72 -8.13 4.04
C PRO A 102 6.27 -6.77 3.50
N PHE A 103 4.99 -6.64 3.14
CA PHE A 103 4.41 -5.39 2.66
C PHE A 103 4.26 -4.36 3.79
N ILE A 104 3.90 -4.79 5.00
CA ILE A 104 3.93 -3.93 6.19
C ILE A 104 5.34 -3.36 6.40
N GLN A 105 6.37 -4.20 6.34
CA GLN A 105 7.75 -3.77 6.51
C GLN A 105 8.18 -2.77 5.41
N LEU A 106 7.61 -2.88 4.19
CA LEU A 106 7.79 -1.87 3.15
C LEU A 106 7.30 -0.51 3.62
N LEU A 107 6.04 -0.46 4.03
CA LEU A 107 5.38 0.78 4.40
C LEU A 107 6.02 1.43 5.62
N LYS A 108 6.47 0.63 6.59
CA LYS A 108 7.19 1.11 7.79
C LYS A 108 8.51 1.83 7.48
N GLY A 109 9.08 1.65 6.28
CA GLY A 109 10.38 2.23 5.93
C GLY A 109 11.55 1.50 6.59
N HIS A 110 11.66 0.19 6.35
CA HIS A 110 12.63 -0.72 6.97
C HIS A 110 14.03 -0.10 7.23
N ALA A 111 14.41 -0.04 8.51
CA ALA A 111 15.63 0.61 9.01
C ALA A 111 16.96 0.03 8.49
N GLY A 112 16.94 -1.15 7.86
CA GLY A 112 18.12 -1.79 7.25
C GLY A 112 18.30 -1.52 5.76
N ALA A 113 17.36 -0.84 5.10
CA ALA A 113 17.45 -0.54 3.67
C ALA A 113 18.35 0.68 3.41
N ARG A 114 19.14 0.64 2.32
CA ARG A 114 19.99 1.77 1.89
C ARG A 114 19.21 3.05 1.57
N ALA A 115 17.92 2.92 1.24
CA ALA A 115 17.01 4.02 1.00
C ALA A 115 15.62 3.67 1.55
N PRO A 116 14.91 4.63 2.17
CA PRO A 116 13.57 4.39 2.66
C PRO A 116 12.59 4.17 1.50
N TRP A 117 11.68 3.24 1.71
CA TRP A 117 10.62 2.93 0.75
C TRP A 117 9.46 3.89 0.88
N PHE A 118 8.90 4.28 -0.27
CA PHE A 118 7.81 5.26 -0.34
C PHE A 118 8.16 6.58 0.38
N PRO A 119 9.27 7.25 0.02
CA PRO A 119 9.77 8.41 0.75
C PRO A 119 8.86 9.64 0.68
N LYS A 120 7.93 9.68 -0.27
CA LYS A 120 6.95 10.77 -0.46
C LYS A 120 5.52 10.39 -0.13
N LEU A 121 5.30 9.16 0.35
CA LEU A 121 3.96 8.65 0.58
C LEU A 121 3.31 9.35 1.78
N VAL A 122 2.18 10.00 1.50
CA VAL A 122 1.37 10.78 2.44
C VAL A 122 -0.08 10.31 2.49
N CYS A 123 -0.54 9.52 1.52
CA CYS A 123 -1.86 8.89 1.52
C CYS A 123 -1.72 7.38 1.44
N LEU A 124 -2.29 6.67 2.43
CA LEU A 124 -2.42 5.23 2.42
C LEU A 124 -3.89 4.87 2.63
N THR A 125 -4.46 4.13 1.68
CA THR A 125 -5.81 3.58 1.80
C THR A 125 -5.76 2.08 1.61
N VAL A 126 -6.42 1.33 2.49
CA VAL A 126 -6.48 -0.12 2.39
C VAL A 126 -7.91 -0.60 2.46
N ARG A 127 -8.38 -1.20 1.37
CA ARG A 127 -9.70 -1.78 1.23
C ARG A 127 -9.62 -3.28 1.40
N TYR A 128 -10.39 -3.83 2.32
CA TYR A 128 -10.43 -5.26 2.63
C TYR A 128 -11.80 -5.87 2.33
N TYR A 129 -11.80 -7.18 2.09
CA TYR A 129 -13.01 -7.99 2.12
C TYR A 129 -13.64 -7.99 3.54
N PRO A 130 -14.98 -8.15 3.66
CA PRO A 130 -15.67 -8.12 4.95
C PRO A 130 -15.10 -9.13 5.95
N CYS A 131 -14.95 -8.69 7.20
CA CYS A 131 -14.34 -9.43 8.31
C CYS A 131 -15.12 -9.19 9.62
N SER A 132 -14.68 -9.83 10.71
CA SER A 132 -15.24 -9.57 12.04
C SER A 132 -14.83 -8.18 12.56
N GLU A 133 -15.51 -7.66 13.57
CA GLU A 133 -15.14 -6.40 14.23
C GLU A 133 -13.77 -6.48 14.93
N GLU A 134 -13.42 -7.64 15.48
CA GLU A 134 -12.08 -7.88 16.06
C GLU A 134 -10.98 -7.73 14.99
N ASP A 135 -11.21 -8.27 13.78
CA ASP A 135 -10.29 -8.12 12.66
C ASP A 135 -10.20 -6.67 12.18
N LYS A 136 -11.31 -5.90 12.23
CA LYS A 136 -11.31 -4.48 11.87
C LYS A 136 -10.36 -3.69 12.79
N MET A 137 -10.48 -3.84 14.10
CA MET A 137 -9.62 -3.16 15.07
C MET A 137 -8.15 -3.55 14.91
N HIS A 138 -7.85 -4.83 14.71
CA HIS A 138 -6.49 -5.30 14.45
C HIS A 138 -5.87 -4.63 13.21
N ARG A 139 -6.65 -4.48 12.15
CA ARG A 139 -6.22 -3.85 10.89
C ARG A 139 -6.01 -2.34 11.05
N ILE A 140 -6.86 -1.65 11.81
CA ILE A 140 -6.69 -0.23 12.15
C ILE A 140 -5.37 -0.03 12.92
N ASN A 141 -5.18 -0.80 14.00
CA ASN A 141 -3.96 -0.73 14.82
C ASN A 141 -2.69 -0.99 14.01
N ARG A 142 -2.75 -1.91 13.04
CA ARG A 142 -1.64 -2.18 12.12
C ARG A 142 -1.30 -0.98 11.23
N LEU A 143 -2.31 -0.25 10.73
CA LEU A 143 -2.10 0.95 9.93
C LEU A 143 -1.48 2.09 10.77
N LEU A 144 -1.96 2.26 12.01
CA LEU A 144 -1.39 3.23 12.95
C LEU A 144 0.06 2.90 13.33
N ASP A 145 0.37 1.62 13.55
CA ASP A 145 1.75 1.14 13.79
C ASP A 145 2.67 1.39 12.57
N ILE A 146 2.14 1.27 11.34
CA ILE A 146 2.88 1.66 10.13
C ILE A 146 3.22 3.17 10.16
N MET A 147 2.24 4.02 10.43
CA MET A 147 2.45 5.47 10.52
C MET A 147 3.49 5.83 11.60
N SER A 148 3.35 5.28 12.80
CA SER A 148 4.29 5.51 13.91
C SER A 148 5.72 5.10 13.53
N ALA A 149 5.87 3.93 12.91
CA ALA A 149 7.18 3.46 12.46
C ALA A 149 7.79 4.37 11.38
N ARG A 150 6.98 4.85 10.43
CA ARG A 150 7.43 5.78 9.39
C ARG A 150 7.93 7.10 9.98
N MET A 151 7.18 7.68 10.91
CA MET A 151 7.59 8.91 11.58
C MET A 151 8.90 8.72 12.37
N LYS A 152 9.04 7.60 13.09
CA LYS A 152 10.29 7.24 13.77
C LYS A 152 11.47 7.07 12.80
N ALA A 153 11.21 6.66 11.57
CA ALA A 153 12.22 6.56 10.50
C ALA A 153 12.49 7.92 9.80
N GLY A 154 11.86 9.02 10.23
CA GLY A 154 12.02 10.34 9.63
C GLY A 154 11.30 10.53 8.30
N LEU A 155 10.31 9.68 8.01
CA LEU A 155 9.49 9.76 6.81
C LEU A 155 8.27 10.66 7.01
N PRO A 156 7.69 11.20 5.92
CA PRO A 156 6.48 12.00 6.00
C PRO A 156 5.35 11.27 6.74
N GLU A 157 4.67 12.02 7.59
CA GLU A 157 3.41 11.61 8.20
C GLU A 157 2.32 11.46 7.13
N PHE A 158 1.38 10.56 7.38
CA PHE A 158 0.21 10.43 6.51
C PHE A 158 -0.74 11.60 6.74
N THR A 159 -1.11 12.29 5.67
CA THR A 159 -2.24 13.23 5.67
C THR A 159 -3.58 12.49 5.56
N THR A 160 -3.54 11.26 5.06
CA THR A 160 -4.71 10.39 4.90
C THR A 160 -4.30 8.95 5.21
N LEU A 161 -4.96 8.34 6.18
CA LEU A 161 -4.80 6.94 6.53
C LEU A 161 -6.19 6.31 6.70
N GLU A 162 -6.67 5.66 5.65
CA GLU A 162 -8.05 5.15 5.61
C GLU A 162 -8.09 3.64 5.46
N VAL A 163 -9.10 3.04 6.09
CA VAL A 163 -9.41 1.63 5.93
C VAL A 163 -10.85 1.47 5.46
N GLY A 164 -11.05 0.57 4.49
CA GLY A 164 -12.33 0.31 3.86
C GLY A 164 -12.77 -1.14 4.01
N TRP A 165 -14.03 -1.39 4.31
CA TRP A 165 -14.64 -2.73 4.39
C TRP A 165 -15.66 -2.92 3.28
N MET A 166 -15.43 -3.88 2.39
CA MET A 166 -16.42 -4.17 1.34
C MET A 166 -17.70 -4.76 1.95
N ALA A 167 -18.84 -4.45 1.34
CA ALA A 167 -20.12 -5.05 1.68
C ALA A 167 -20.16 -6.53 1.26
N ILE A 168 -20.83 -7.36 2.07
CA ILE A 168 -20.99 -8.79 1.80
C ILE A 168 -21.70 -9.00 0.45
N GLY A 169 -21.14 -9.86 -0.41
CA GLY A 169 -21.74 -10.26 -1.68
C GLY A 169 -21.36 -9.40 -2.89
N TYR A 170 -20.57 -8.34 -2.70
CA TYR A 170 -20.03 -7.55 -3.81
C TYR A 170 -18.71 -8.11 -4.33
N ARG A 171 -18.55 -8.09 -5.66
CA ARG A 171 -17.25 -8.40 -6.29
C ARG A 171 -16.38 -7.15 -6.31
N PRO A 172 -15.05 -7.28 -6.14
CA PRO A 172 -14.09 -6.18 -6.09
C PRO A 172 -13.84 -5.48 -7.43
N LYS A 173 -14.76 -5.61 -8.41
CA LYS A 173 -14.64 -4.94 -9.71
C LYS A 173 -14.92 -3.43 -9.67
N VAL A 174 -15.32 -2.91 -8.50
CA VAL A 174 -15.61 -1.48 -8.34
C VAL A 174 -14.30 -0.70 -8.34
N ARG A 175 -14.16 0.17 -9.34
CA ARG A 175 -13.01 1.06 -9.49
C ARG A 175 -13.02 2.12 -8.41
N TRP A 176 -11.82 2.52 -8.02
CA TRP A 176 -11.61 3.62 -7.08
C TRP A 176 -12.21 4.92 -7.63
N GLY A 177 -12.99 5.63 -6.82
CA GLY A 177 -13.64 6.89 -7.18
C GLY A 177 -14.94 6.78 -7.99
N GLU A 178 -15.46 5.57 -8.25
CA GLU A 178 -16.77 5.37 -8.88
C GLU A 178 -17.87 5.03 -7.83
N GLU A 179 -18.55 3.89 -7.99
CA GLU A 179 -19.66 3.37 -7.20
C GLU A 179 -19.28 2.93 -5.76
N GLU A 180 -18.22 3.49 -5.18
CA GLU A 180 -17.63 2.99 -3.92
C GLU A 180 -18.46 3.29 -2.67
N TRP A 181 -19.21 4.39 -2.66
CA TRP A 181 -19.88 4.91 -1.46
C TRP A 181 -21.00 3.99 -0.92
N PHE A 182 -21.55 3.09 -1.74
CA PHE A 182 -22.54 2.11 -1.29
C PHE A 182 -21.98 0.69 -1.11
N VAL A 183 -20.71 0.47 -1.48
CA VAL A 183 -20.08 -0.86 -1.46
C VAL A 183 -18.99 -0.95 -0.40
N THR A 184 -18.39 0.16 0.03
CA THR A 184 -17.29 0.16 1.00
C THR A 184 -17.59 1.09 2.17
N GLU A 185 -17.55 0.55 3.38
CA GLU A 185 -17.54 1.32 4.63
C GLU A 185 -16.12 1.85 4.87
N TRP A 186 -15.93 3.16 4.76
CA TRP A 186 -14.63 3.81 4.98
C TRP A 186 -14.51 4.38 6.39
N LEU A 187 -13.31 4.28 6.95
CA LEU A 187 -12.94 4.83 8.24
C LEU A 187 -11.59 5.53 8.13
N ASP A 188 -11.50 6.76 8.62
CA ASP A 188 -10.26 7.51 8.78
C ASP A 188 -9.59 7.14 10.11
N CYS A 189 -8.49 6.39 10.04
CA CYS A 189 -7.76 5.93 11.21
C CYS A 189 -7.15 7.09 12.02
N LEU A 190 -6.93 8.26 11.40
CA LEU A 190 -6.36 9.41 12.09
C LEU A 190 -7.38 10.11 13.00
N GLN A 191 -8.68 9.95 12.74
CA GLN A 191 -9.73 10.53 13.59
C GLN A 191 -9.90 9.75 14.89
N GLU A 192 -9.92 8.42 14.85
CA GLU A 192 -10.04 7.60 16.08
C GLU A 192 -8.86 7.80 17.04
N SER A 193 -7.64 8.02 16.51
CA SER A 193 -6.46 8.29 17.33
C SER A 193 -6.49 9.63 18.10
N LYS A 194 -7.36 10.56 17.69
CA LYS A 194 -7.52 11.86 18.38
C LYS A 194 -8.49 11.80 19.55
N ASP A 195 -9.39 10.82 19.55
CA ASP A 195 -10.32 10.59 20.66
C ASP A 195 -9.67 9.75 21.79
N GLU A 196 -8.58 9.03 21.48
CA GLU A 196 -7.67 8.40 22.45
C GLU A 196 -6.39 9.24 22.65
N GLU A 197 -6.52 10.55 22.80
CA GLU A 197 -5.41 11.41 23.20
C GLU A 197 -4.89 10.93 24.57
N TRP A 198 -3.81 10.15 24.51
CA TRP A 198 -2.88 9.74 25.55
C TRP A 198 -3.31 10.18 26.95
N ARG A 199 -3.94 9.26 27.69
CA ARG A 199 -3.80 9.27 29.15
C ARG A 199 -2.32 9.05 29.44
N ASP A 200 -1.56 10.14 29.40
CA ASP A 200 -0.34 10.28 30.16
C ASP A 200 -0.77 10.05 31.60
N ASP A 201 -0.60 8.81 32.07
CA ASP A 201 -0.61 8.48 33.48
C ASP A 201 0.58 9.22 34.12
N LYS A 202 0.39 10.51 34.37
CA LYS A 202 1.03 11.22 35.46
C LYS A 202 0.33 10.80 36.75
N GLU A 203 0.67 9.61 37.22
CA GLU A 203 0.61 9.26 38.63
C GLU A 203 2.06 8.97 39.06
N GLU A 204 2.62 9.43 40.17
CA GLU A 204 2.36 10.46 41.15
C GLU A 204 3.68 10.48 41.95
N GLU A 205 4.15 11.65 42.40
CA GLU A 205 5.25 11.69 43.38
C GLU A 205 4.80 11.02 44.69
N GLY A 206 5.60 10.09 45.20
CA GLY A 206 5.40 9.50 46.52
C GLY A 206 6.72 9.17 47.19
N ASN A 207 7.25 10.13 47.96
CA ASN A 207 8.34 9.92 48.92
C ASN A 207 7.94 8.91 50.00
N ALA A 208 8.84 7.96 50.29
CA ALA A 208 9.12 7.46 51.65
C ALA A 208 10.52 6.82 51.68
#